data_AF-A0A5Q2FBY0-F1
#
_entry.id   AF-A0A5Q2FBY0-F1
#
_cell.length_a   1.000
_cell.length_b   1.000
_cell.length_c   1.000
_cell.angle_alpha   90.00
_cell.angle_beta   90.00
_cell.angle_gamma   90.00
#
_symmetry.space_group_name_H-M   'P 1'
#
loop_
_entity.id
_entity.type
_entity.pdbx_description
1 polymer ?
#
loop_
_entity_poly.entity_id
_entity_poly.type
_entity_poly.pdbx_seq_one_letter_code
_entity_poly.pdbx_strand_id
1 'polypeptide(L)'
;MTSTSELRDLVDRAVRRFISVRRLDRDWVMATAELRLYAAREPEIREAYLALRQETQRQLLEGAEAMAEVSGWEFAVPRDSVMEILDNMYEGAVLQALLLYPDRGDEERVQACLQPFIDVMVSIVRPLGSRV
;
A
#
# COMPACT_ATOMS: atom_id res chain seq x y z
N MET A 1 13.55 19.85 -12.93
CA MET A 1 12.67 18.91 -13.63
C MET A 1 13.16 17.52 -13.29
N THR A 2 12.49 16.83 -12.37
CA THR A 2 12.82 15.46 -11.98
C THR A 2 12.46 14.55 -13.15
N SER A 3 13.42 13.79 -13.66
CA SER A 3 13.21 12.87 -14.79
C SER A 3 12.27 11.73 -14.36
N THR A 4 11.53 11.13 -15.31
CA THR A 4 10.66 9.97 -15.06
C THR A 4 11.41 8.81 -14.39
N SER A 5 12.72 8.69 -14.65
CA SER A 5 13.62 7.73 -13.99
C SER A 5 13.74 8.01 -12.49
N GLU A 6 13.99 9.26 -12.10
CA GLU A 6 14.16 9.66 -10.70
C GLU A 6 12.85 9.52 -9.90
N LEU A 7 11.70 9.77 -10.54
CA LEU A 7 10.39 9.49 -9.94
C LEU A 7 10.20 8.00 -9.69
N ARG A 8 10.50 7.16 -10.68
CA ARG A 8 10.38 5.70 -10.55
C ARG A 8 11.26 5.19 -9.40
N ASP A 9 12.48 5.69 -9.28
CA ASP A 9 13.38 5.30 -8.19
C ASP A 9 12.86 5.77 -6.82
N LEU A 10 12.25 6.95 -6.74
CA LEU A 10 11.65 7.46 -5.51
C LEU A 10 10.44 6.62 -5.09
N VAL A 11 9.56 6.29 -6.04
CA VAL A 11 8.41 5.43 -5.82
C VAL A 11 8.88 4.04 -5.38
N ASP A 12 9.80 3.40 -6.11
CA ASP A 12 10.35 2.09 -5.73
C ASP A 12 10.91 2.08 -4.29
N ARG A 13 11.68 3.10 -3.90
CA ARG A 13 12.17 3.24 -2.51
C ARG A 13 11.03 3.38 -1.50
N ALA A 14 10.01 4.20 -1.80
CA ALA A 14 8.86 4.39 -0.92
C ALA A 14 8.05 3.09 -0.76
N VAL A 15 7.83 2.36 -1.86
CA VAL A 15 7.16 1.05 -1.87
C VAL A 15 7.95 0.02 -1.07
N ARG A 16 9.26 -0.08 -1.29
CA ARG A 16 10.13 -0.99 -0.50
C ARG A 16 10.10 -0.64 0.98
N ARG A 17 10.11 0.65 1.31
CA ARG A 17 10.02 1.10 2.71
C ARG A 17 8.68 0.71 3.31
N PHE A 18 7.58 0.95 2.60
CA PHE A 18 6.23 0.52 2.98
C PHE A 18 6.16 -0.98 3.24
N ILE A 19 6.72 -1.81 2.35
CA ILE A 19 6.75 -3.27 2.53
C ILE A 19 7.60 -3.64 3.75
N SER A 20 8.77 -3.03 3.93
CA SER A 20 9.71 -3.37 5.02
C SER A 20 9.15 -3.12 6.42
N VAL A 21 8.16 -2.22 6.54
CA VAL A 21 7.49 -1.94 7.82
C VAL A 21 6.23 -2.79 8.02
N ARG A 22 5.78 -3.50 6.99
CA ARG A 22 4.63 -4.42 7.08
C ARG A 22 5.13 -5.80 7.50
N ARG A 23 4.42 -6.39 8.45
CA ARG A 23 4.67 -7.79 8.83
C ARG A 23 4.21 -8.68 7.68
N LEU A 24 5.17 -9.34 7.03
CA LEU A 24 4.95 -10.39 6.02
C LEU A 24 4.70 -11.77 6.63
N ASP A 25 4.56 -11.80 7.96
CA ASP A 25 4.11 -12.93 8.74
C ASP A 25 2.76 -13.44 8.22
N ARG A 26 2.74 -14.71 7.80
CA ARG A 26 1.55 -15.41 7.33
C ARG A 26 0.40 -15.32 8.33
N ASP A 27 0.68 -15.53 9.62
CA ASP A 27 -0.33 -15.55 10.67
C ASP A 27 -0.93 -14.15 10.85
N TRP A 28 -0.09 -13.11 10.73
CA TRP A 28 -0.55 -11.73 10.75
C TRP A 28 -1.49 -11.43 9.57
N VAL A 29 -1.08 -11.78 8.35
CA VAL A 29 -1.89 -11.53 7.14
C VAL A 29 -3.23 -12.26 7.20
N MET A 30 -3.21 -13.54 7.59
CA MET A 30 -4.41 -14.35 7.76
C MET A 30 -5.34 -13.77 8.83
N ALA A 31 -4.80 -13.42 10.01
CA ALA A 31 -5.58 -12.81 11.07
C ALA A 31 -6.21 -11.47 10.64
N THR A 32 -5.49 -10.67 9.85
CA THR A 32 -6.01 -9.38 9.36
C THR A 32 -7.14 -9.58 8.36
N ALA A 33 -7.00 -10.55 7.45
CA ALA A 33 -8.02 -10.92 6.47
C ALA A 33 -9.27 -11.51 7.15
N GLU A 34 -9.08 -12.39 8.14
CA GLU A 34 -10.17 -12.96 8.95
C GLU A 34 -10.91 -11.88 9.73
N LEU A 35 -10.18 -10.95 10.37
CA LEU A 35 -10.78 -9.81 11.08
C LEU A 35 -11.59 -8.93 10.14
N ARG A 36 -11.09 -8.66 8.93
CA ARG A 36 -11.81 -7.90 7.89
C ARG A 36 -13.12 -8.58 7.51
N LEU A 37 -13.08 -9.89 7.26
CA LEU A 37 -14.26 -10.69 6.96
C LEU A 37 -15.24 -10.73 8.13
N TYR A 38 -14.74 -10.81 9.36
CA TYR A 38 -15.55 -10.79 10.56
C TYR A 38 -16.25 -9.45 10.76
N ALA A 39 -15.54 -8.33 10.62
CA ALA A 39 -16.11 -6.98 10.70
C ALA A 39 -17.13 -6.68 9.59
N ALA A 40 -17.01 -7.34 8.42
CA ALA A 40 -18.02 -7.26 7.38
C ALA A 40 -19.34 -7.96 7.78
N ARG A 41 -19.25 -9.05 8.55
CA ARG A 41 -20.40 -9.85 9.00
C ARG A 41 -21.04 -9.29 10.26
N GLU A 42 -20.24 -8.94 11.27
CA GLU A 42 -20.71 -8.52 12.60
C GLU A 42 -20.77 -7.00 12.73
N PRO A 43 -21.98 -6.40 12.86
CA PRO A 43 -22.14 -4.95 13.01
C PRO A 43 -21.39 -4.36 14.20
N GLU A 44 -21.26 -5.11 15.29
CA GLU A 44 -20.69 -4.66 16.57
C GLU A 44 -19.19 -4.32 16.47
N ILE A 45 -18.46 -4.96 15.55
CA ILE A 45 -17.01 -4.73 15.35
C ILE A 45 -16.73 -3.76 14.20
N ARG A 46 -17.71 -3.54 13.32
CA ARG A 46 -17.52 -2.76 12.09
C ARG A 46 -16.95 -1.37 12.33
N GLU A 47 -17.50 -0.62 13.28
CA GLU A 47 -17.03 0.75 13.58
C GLU A 47 -15.60 0.74 14.11
N ALA A 48 -15.28 -0.15 15.04
CA ALA A 48 -13.94 -0.29 15.60
C ALA A 48 -12.92 -0.69 14.53
N TYR A 49 -13.28 -1.60 13.63
CA TYR A 49 -12.44 -2.01 12.50
C TYR A 49 -12.19 -0.84 11.53
N LEU A 50 -13.23 -0.08 11.18
CA LEU A 50 -13.09 1.07 10.29
C LEU A 50 -12.21 2.17 10.91
N ALA A 51 -12.36 2.44 12.21
CA ALA A 51 -11.53 3.40 12.93
C ALA A 51 -10.05 2.97 12.95
N LEU A 52 -9.78 1.68 13.23
CA LEU A 52 -8.42 1.12 13.16
C LEU A 52 -7.82 1.27 11.75
N ARG A 53 -8.61 0.97 10.71
CA ARG A 53 -8.15 1.08 9.32
C ARG A 53 -7.83 2.54 8.96
N GLN A 54 -8.71 3.47 9.31
CA GLN A 54 -8.53 4.90 9.04
C GLN A 54 -7.27 5.45 9.74
N GLU A 55 -7.05 5.09 11.00
CA GLU A 55 -5.87 5.54 11.74
C GLU A 55 -4.58 4.96 11.15
N THR A 56 -4.58 3.69 10.77
CA THR A 56 -3.44 3.04 10.11
C THR A 56 -3.12 3.72 8.77
N GLN A 57 -4.14 4.01 7.96
CA GLN A 57 -3.98 4.69 6.68
C GLN A 57 -3.46 6.12 6.85
N ARG A 58 -3.97 6.86 7.84
CA ARG A 58 -3.52 8.23 8.13
C ARG A 58 -2.02 8.29 8.41
N GLN A 59 -1.52 7.43 9.28
CA GLN A 59 -0.09 7.41 9.66
C GLN A 59 0.82 7.07 8.47
N LEU A 60 0.37 6.18 7.57
CA LEU A 60 1.13 5.80 6.38
C LEU A 60 1.12 6.90 5.32
N LEU A 61 -0.02 7.57 5.14
CA LEU A 61 -0.19 8.64 4.17
C LEU A 61 0.63 9.88 4.53
N GLU A 62 0.66 10.26 5.81
CA GLU A 62 1.44 11.40 6.30
C GLU A 62 2.93 11.29 5.90
N GLY A 63 3.49 10.08 5.94
CA GLY A 63 4.86 9.83 5.49
C GLY A 63 5.03 9.92 3.96
N ALA A 64 4.06 9.42 3.20
CA ALA A 64 4.10 9.44 1.73
C ALA A 64 3.94 10.84 1.15
N GLU A 65 3.05 11.66 1.73
CA GLU A 65 2.82 13.05 1.33
C GLU A 65 4.05 13.92 1.60
N ALA A 66 4.64 13.81 2.80
CA ALA A 66 5.87 14.55 3.12
C ALA A 66 6.99 14.24 2.10
N MET A 67 7.09 13.00 1.63
CA MET A 67 8.06 12.62 0.59
C MET A 67 7.70 13.17 -0.79
N ALA A 68 6.42 13.15 -1.17
CA ALA A 68 5.95 13.65 -2.47
C ALA A 68 6.13 15.17 -2.58
N GLU A 69 5.72 15.92 -1.56
CA GLU A 69 5.83 17.38 -1.51
C GLU A 69 7.29 17.85 -1.59
N VAL A 70 8.19 17.27 -0.78
CA VAL A 70 9.63 17.58 -0.81
C VAL A 70 10.24 17.30 -2.19
N SER A 71 9.66 16.37 -2.94
CA SER A 71 10.14 15.96 -4.27
C SER A 71 9.48 16.73 -5.42
N GLY A 72 8.53 17.62 -5.14
CA GLY A 72 7.81 18.41 -6.15
C GLY A 72 6.74 17.63 -6.91
N TRP A 73 6.17 16.59 -6.31
CA TRP A 73 5.16 15.72 -6.90
C TRP A 73 3.88 15.70 -6.06
N GLU A 74 2.74 15.39 -6.70
CA GLU A 74 1.44 15.20 -6.05
C GLU A 74 0.75 13.94 -6.61
N PHE A 75 -0.15 13.35 -5.82
CA PHE A 75 -1.01 12.26 -6.29
C PHE A 75 -2.13 12.81 -7.20
N ALA A 76 -2.39 12.11 -8.31
CA ALA A 76 -3.45 12.42 -9.27
C ALA A 76 -4.84 11.94 -8.81
N VAL A 77 -4.90 11.15 -7.74
CA VAL A 77 -6.14 10.64 -7.12
C VAL A 77 -6.24 11.12 -5.67
N PRO A 78 -7.45 11.13 -5.07
CA PRO A 78 -7.62 11.53 -3.68
C PRO A 78 -6.73 10.70 -2.75
N ARG A 79 -6.19 11.36 -1.74
CA ARG A 79 -5.22 10.80 -0.79
C ARG A 79 -5.70 9.49 -0.15
N ASP A 80 -6.97 9.45 0.26
CA ASP A 80 -7.58 8.31 0.95
C ASP A 80 -7.70 7.11 -0.01
N SER A 81 -7.89 7.41 -1.31
CA SER A 81 -7.94 6.41 -2.38
C SER A 81 -6.57 5.83 -2.71
N VAL A 82 -5.48 6.62 -2.64
CA VAL A 82 -4.12 6.10 -2.85
C VAL A 82 -3.85 4.99 -1.85
N MET A 83 -3.96 5.27 -0.55
CA MET A 83 -3.66 4.28 0.48
C MET A 83 -4.59 3.07 0.44
N GLU A 84 -5.86 3.27 0.11
CA GLU A 84 -6.78 2.16 -0.06
C GLU A 84 -6.40 1.25 -1.23
N ILE A 85 -5.99 1.83 -2.37
CA ILE A 85 -5.46 1.06 -3.50
C ILE A 85 -4.21 0.29 -3.04
N LEU A 86 -3.29 0.95 -2.33
CA LEU A 86 -2.05 0.32 -1.91
C LEU A 86 -2.26 -0.84 -0.94
N ASP A 87 -3.09 -0.63 0.08
CA ASP A 87 -3.36 -1.62 1.11
C ASP A 87 -4.06 -2.86 0.52
N ASN A 88 -5.07 -2.65 -0.34
CA ASN A 88 -5.77 -3.76 -1.01
C ASN A 88 -4.87 -4.52 -1.99
N MET A 89 -4.02 -3.84 -2.76
CA MET A 89 -3.08 -4.49 -3.68
C MET A 89 -2.04 -5.31 -2.92
N TYR A 90 -1.50 -4.77 -1.82
CA TYR A 90 -0.56 -5.49 -0.96
C TYR A 90 -1.21 -6.74 -0.34
N GLU A 91 -2.38 -6.59 0.29
CA GLU A 91 -3.11 -7.71 0.89
C GLU A 91 -3.42 -8.79 -0.16
N GLY A 92 -3.92 -8.39 -1.33
CA GLY A 92 -4.21 -9.30 -2.43
C GLY A 92 -2.97 -10.04 -2.95
N ALA A 93 -1.84 -9.35 -3.11
CA ALA A 93 -0.58 -9.96 -3.55
C ALA A 93 -0.05 -10.99 -2.54
N VAL A 94 -0.10 -10.67 -1.24
CA VAL A 94 0.36 -11.58 -0.18
C VAL A 94 -0.56 -12.80 -0.06
N LEU A 95 -1.88 -12.61 -0.06
CA LEU A 95 -2.83 -13.73 -0.04
C LEU A 95 -2.66 -14.63 -1.27
N GLN A 96 -2.49 -14.05 -2.45
CA GLN A 96 -2.23 -14.81 -3.68
C GLN A 96 -0.92 -15.58 -3.58
N ALA A 97 0.14 -14.98 -3.03
CA ALA A 97 1.42 -15.66 -2.82
C ALA A 97 1.28 -16.84 -1.83
N LEU A 98 0.54 -16.67 -0.74
CA LEU A 98 0.26 -17.74 0.23
C LEU A 98 -0.52 -18.91 -0.38
N LEU A 99 -1.46 -18.63 -1.30
CA LEU A 99 -2.22 -19.66 -2.01
C LEU A 99 -1.35 -20.44 -2.99
N LEU A 100 -0.45 -19.77 -3.72
CA LEU A 100 0.44 -20.40 -4.70
C LEU A 100 1.60 -21.14 -4.03
N TYR A 101 2.05 -20.67 -2.85
CA TYR A 101 3.26 -21.14 -2.18
C TYR A 101 3.06 -21.30 -0.66
N PRO A 102 2.27 -22.29 -0.21
CA PRO A 102 1.86 -22.42 1.19
C PRO A 102 3.01 -22.71 2.17
N ASP A 103 4.14 -23.24 1.68
CA ASP A 103 5.25 -23.74 2.52
C ASP A 103 6.46 -22.80 2.56
N ARG A 104 6.41 -21.63 1.91
CA ARG A 104 7.53 -20.67 1.87
C ARG A 104 7.07 -19.25 2.12
N GLY A 105 7.49 -18.68 3.25
CA GLY A 105 7.37 -17.24 3.56
C GLY A 105 8.40 -16.43 2.78
N ASP A 106 8.31 -16.46 1.45
CA ASP A 106 9.34 -15.90 0.57
C ASP A 106 9.08 -14.41 0.29
N GLU A 107 9.62 -13.54 1.14
CA GLU A 107 9.51 -12.08 1.03
C GLU A 107 9.92 -11.58 -0.37
N GLU A 108 10.90 -12.23 -1.02
CA GLU A 108 11.35 -11.94 -2.39
C GLU A 108 10.22 -12.13 -3.43
N ARG A 109 9.34 -13.11 -3.23
CA ARG A 109 8.23 -13.37 -4.15
C ARG A 109 7.06 -12.43 -3.92
N VAL A 110 6.78 -12.10 -2.66
CA VAL A 110 5.85 -11.00 -2.35
C VAL A 110 6.33 -9.73 -3.02
N GLN A 111 7.63 -9.44 -2.94
CA GLN A 111 8.23 -8.28 -3.60
C GLN A 111 8.09 -8.34 -5.14
N ALA A 112 8.26 -9.51 -5.76
CA ALA A 112 8.02 -9.68 -7.20
C ALA A 112 6.54 -9.45 -7.59
N CYS A 113 5.59 -9.92 -6.77
CA CYS A 113 4.15 -9.66 -6.98
C CYS A 113 3.79 -8.18 -6.83
N LEU A 114 4.65 -7.36 -6.21
CA LEU A 114 4.47 -5.93 -6.03
C LEU A 114 5.17 -5.09 -7.11
N GLN A 115 5.81 -5.69 -8.12
CA GLN A 115 6.35 -4.91 -9.25
C GLN A 115 5.25 -4.14 -10.02
N PRO A 116 4.08 -4.73 -10.33
CA PRO A 116 2.97 -3.99 -10.94
C PRO A 116 2.46 -2.84 -10.07
N PHE A 117 2.66 -2.90 -8.75
CA PHE A 117 2.27 -1.83 -7.82
C PHE A 117 3.14 -0.59 -7.98
N ILE A 118 4.44 -0.74 -8.20
CA ILE A 118 5.34 0.38 -8.51
C ILE A 118 4.92 1.05 -9.81
N ASP A 119 4.56 0.27 -10.83
CA ASP A 119 4.13 0.81 -12.12
C ASP A 119 2.82 1.60 -12.01
N VAL A 120 1.83 1.10 -11.26
CA VAL A 120 0.59 1.83 -10.97
C VAL A 120 0.89 3.11 -10.18
N MET A 121 1.72 3.05 -9.15
CA MET A 121 2.07 4.23 -8.36
C MET A 121 2.76 5.32 -9.18
N VAL A 122 3.71 4.95 -10.05
CA VAL A 122 4.36 5.90 -10.96
C VAL A 122 3.34 6.54 -11.91
N SER A 123 2.31 5.79 -12.34
CA SER A 123 1.27 6.32 -13.25
C SER A 123 0.27 7.27 -12.60
N ILE A 124 0.12 7.24 -11.27
CA ILE A 124 -0.82 8.10 -10.54
C ILE A 124 -0.14 9.29 -9.84
N VAL A 125 1.15 9.53 -10.07
CA VAL A 125 1.89 10.66 -9.52
C VAL A 125 2.18 11.66 -10.64
N ARG A 126 2.00 12.96 -10.37
CA ARG A 126 2.18 14.05 -11.35
C ARG A 126 2.93 15.23 -10.73
N PRO A 127 3.54 16.13 -11.53
CA PRO A 127 4.25 17.28 -10.99
C PRO A 127 3.32 18.17 -10.17
N LEU A 128 3.80 18.69 -9.05
CA LEU A 128 3.04 19.58 -8.18
C LEU A 128 2.52 20.80 -8.95
N GLY A 129 1.24 21.13 -8.81
CA GLY A 129 0.62 22.27 -9.50
C GLY A 129 0.22 22.00 -10.96
N SER A 130 0.27 20.75 -11.41
CA SER A 130 -0.32 20.32 -12.68
C SER A 130 -1.85 20.34 -12.59
N ARG A 131 -2.46 21.53 -12.69
CA ARG A 131 -3.92 21.65 -12.80
C ARG A 131 -4.39 21.17 -14.18
N VAL A 132 -5.43 20.32 -14.17
CA VAL A 132 -6.39 20.16 -15.28
C VAL A 132 -7.32 21.35 -15.28
#